data_AF-A0A094L7I7-F1
#
_entry.id   AF-A0A094L7I7-F1
#
_cell.length_a   1.000
_cell.length_b   1.000
_cell.length_c   1.000
_cell.angle_alpha   90.00
_cell.angle_beta   90.00
_cell.angle_gamma   90.00
#
_symmetry.space_group_name_H-M   'P 1'
#
loop_
_entity.id
_entity.type
_entity.pdbx_description
1 polymer ?
#
loop_
_entity_poly.entity_id
_entity_poly.type
_entity_poly.pdbx_seq_one_letter_code
_entity_poly.pdbx_strand_id
1 'polypeptide(L)'
;EAELIRNIQELLKRTLMQAGNQLRLNRDFKEVCEIDWSDKVETYNIDDKCGRCSERSTNIQFHPSSGKYEESASTPETWAKFSHDNIYRAEREKMASLSLRALIDNILHDVSEDLRTQCAAVNEAFAKRCEELDDTKHKLEHHLKTILKQIGDQEASIAALKQAIKDKEAPMKVAQTRLYDRSFRPNVELCRDEAQFRLIKEVEELTESIESLKQNQLESEQSLRNLEDTRMNLEKEIAVKTNSIFIDRQKCMALRTRYPAVLKLAGYQ
;
A
#
# COMPACT_ATOMS: atom_id res chain seq x y z
N GLU A 1 2.17 2.93 7.21
CA GLU A 1 0.81 3.54 7.15
C GLU A 1 -0.18 2.94 8.16
N ALA A 2 -0.51 1.64 8.12
CA ALA A 2 -1.51 1.06 9.05
C ALA A 2 -1.15 1.22 10.54
N GLU A 3 0.12 1.05 10.89
CA GLU A 3 0.62 1.27 12.25
C GLU A 3 0.51 2.73 12.69
N LEU A 4 0.89 3.68 11.84
CA LEU A 4 0.71 5.13 12.08
C LEU A 4 -0.76 5.46 12.38
N ILE A 5 -1.68 4.97 11.55
CA ILE A 5 -3.12 5.18 11.74
C ILE A 5 -3.57 4.65 13.11
N ARG A 6 -3.09 3.47 13.52
CA ARG A 6 -3.44 2.87 14.82
C ARG A 6 -2.93 3.72 15.98
N ASN A 7 -1.68 4.18 15.90
CA ASN A 7 -1.07 5.04 16.92
C ASN A 7 -1.81 6.37 17.05
N ILE A 8 -2.18 6.99 15.92
CA ILE A 8 -2.97 8.22 15.90
C ILE A 8 -4.37 7.99 16.50
N GLN A 9 -5.04 6.89 16.15
CA GLN A 9 -6.34 6.55 16.74
C GLN A 9 -6.27 6.39 18.25
N GLU A 10 -5.20 5.78 18.77
CA GLU A 10 -5.00 5.63 20.21
C GLU A 10 -4.73 6.98 20.89
N LEU A 11 -3.89 7.82 20.29
CA LEU A 11 -3.63 9.18 20.76
C LEU A 11 -4.92 9.99 20.84
N LEU A 12 -5.71 10.04 19.76
CA LEU A 12 -6.97 10.79 19.70
C LEU A 12 -7.99 10.29 20.73
N LYS A 13 -8.07 8.97 20.98
CA LYS A 13 -8.94 8.41 22.04
C LYS A 13 -8.53 8.87 23.44
N ARG A 14 -7.23 8.89 23.73
CA ARG A 14 -6.69 9.38 25.02
C ARG A 14 -6.97 10.87 25.19
N THR A 15 -6.74 11.66 24.14
CA THR A 15 -7.01 13.10 24.13
C THR A 15 -8.50 13.41 24.33
N LEU A 16 -9.39 12.64 23.69
CA LEU A 16 -10.84 12.77 23.89
C LEU A 16 -11.25 12.50 25.35
N MET A 17 -10.66 11.47 25.97
CA MET A 17 -10.91 11.16 27.38
C MET A 17 -10.45 12.30 28.31
N GLN A 18 -9.28 12.89 28.04
CA GLN A 18 -8.78 14.05 28.79
C GLN A 18 -9.70 15.27 28.64
N ALA A 19 -10.16 15.55 27.41
CA ALA A 19 -11.10 16.64 27.14
C ALA A 19 -12.43 16.44 27.86
N GLY A 20 -12.97 15.21 27.86
CA GLY A 20 -14.20 14.87 28.58
C GLY A 20 -14.06 15.07 30.10
N ASN A 21 -12.93 14.66 30.68
CA ASN A 21 -12.64 14.86 32.09
C ASN A 21 -12.53 16.35 32.45
N GLN A 22 -11.81 17.15 31.65
CA GLN A 22 -11.68 18.58 31.89
C GLN A 22 -13.03 19.31 31.76
N LEU A 23 -13.87 18.90 30.81
CA LEU A 23 -15.20 19.45 30.64
C LEU A 23 -16.10 19.19 31.87
N ARG A 24 -15.98 18.01 32.49
CA ARG A 24 -16.66 17.71 33.75
C ARG A 24 -16.17 18.62 34.88
N LEU A 25 -14.85 18.73 35.08
CA LEU A 25 -14.27 19.59 36.11
C LEU A 25 -14.72 21.06 35.95
N ASN A 26 -14.70 21.58 34.72
CA ASN A 26 -15.17 22.93 34.43
C ASN A 26 -16.65 23.12 34.80
N ARG A 27 -17.49 22.10 34.59
CA ARG A 27 -18.92 22.15 34.96
C ARG A 27 -19.10 22.13 36.47
N ASP A 28 -18.39 21.24 37.16
CA ASP A 28 -18.45 21.11 38.61
C ASP A 28 -18.08 22.44 39.30
N PHE A 29 -16.98 23.07 38.87
CA PHE A 29 -16.56 24.35 39.46
C PHE A 29 -17.40 25.55 39.03
N LYS A 30 -18.02 25.49 37.84
CA LYS A 30 -19.02 26.46 37.44
C LYS A 30 -20.22 26.42 38.40
N GLU A 31 -20.75 25.23 38.68
CA GLU A 31 -21.89 25.04 39.59
C GLU A 31 -21.56 25.55 40.99
N VAL A 32 -20.37 25.24 41.53
CA VAL A 32 -19.91 25.76 42.83
C VAL A 32 -19.91 27.30 42.86
N CYS A 33 -19.45 27.95 41.78
CA CYS A 33 -19.44 29.41 41.71
C CYS A 33 -20.86 30.00 41.57
N GLU A 34 -21.75 29.33 40.83
CA GLU A 34 -23.14 29.74 40.66
C GLU A 34 -23.92 29.65 41.99
N ILE A 35 -23.68 28.60 42.78
CA ILE A 35 -24.27 28.43 44.11
C ILE A 35 -23.75 29.53 45.05
N ASP A 36 -22.42 29.71 45.16
CA ASP A 36 -21.85 30.76 46.02
C ASP A 36 -22.40 32.13 45.62
N TRP A 37 -22.45 32.45 44.33
CA TRP A 37 -23.07 33.70 43.85
C TRP A 37 -24.55 33.83 44.23
N SER A 38 -25.34 32.77 44.07
CA SER A 38 -26.76 32.76 44.43
C SER A 38 -26.96 33.03 45.92
N ASP A 39 -26.19 32.36 46.79
CA ASP A 39 -26.24 32.56 48.23
C ASP A 39 -25.89 34.01 48.59
N LYS A 40 -24.88 34.60 47.93
CA LYS A 40 -24.52 36.02 48.14
C LYS A 40 -25.62 36.98 47.70
N VAL A 41 -26.31 36.71 46.59
CA VAL A 41 -27.42 37.53 46.10
C VAL A 41 -28.60 37.46 47.06
N GLU A 42 -28.96 36.26 47.53
CA GLU A 42 -30.02 36.10 48.52
C GLU A 42 -29.68 36.81 49.84
N THR A 43 -28.44 36.65 50.33
CA THR A 43 -27.93 37.35 51.51
C THR A 43 -28.03 38.87 51.34
N TYR A 44 -27.59 39.40 50.20
CA TYR A 44 -27.68 40.84 49.92
C TYR A 44 -29.13 41.36 49.95
N ASN A 45 -30.08 40.61 49.39
CA ASN A 45 -31.49 41.00 49.40
C ASN A 45 -32.08 41.01 50.82
N ILE A 46 -31.65 40.07 51.67
CA ILE A 46 -32.00 40.05 53.09
C ILE A 46 -31.42 41.28 53.79
N ASP A 47 -30.13 41.57 53.58
CA ASP A 47 -29.44 42.70 54.20
C ASP A 47 -29.99 44.06 53.74
N ASP A 48 -30.32 44.23 52.46
CA ASP A 48 -30.97 45.46 51.94
C ASP A 48 -32.35 45.65 52.58
N LYS A 49 -33.14 44.57 52.71
CA LYS A 49 -34.44 44.63 53.40
C LYS A 49 -34.27 44.99 54.87
N CYS A 50 -33.29 44.40 55.56
CA CYS A 50 -32.97 44.71 56.95
C CYS A 50 -32.52 46.16 57.12
N GLY A 51 -31.68 46.68 56.23
CA GLY A 51 -31.21 48.06 56.24
C GLY A 51 -32.32 49.10 56.04
N ARG A 52 -33.43 48.71 55.40
CA ARG A 52 -34.64 49.55 55.25
C ARG A 52 -35.62 49.43 56.42
N CYS A 53 -35.38 48.53 57.36
CA CYS A 53 -36.27 48.31 58.49
C CYS A 53 -36.19 49.48 59.49
N SER A 54 -37.35 50.00 59.88
CA SER A 54 -37.52 51.06 60.88
C SER A 54 -38.63 50.73 61.87
N GLU A 55 -38.72 51.47 62.99
CA GLU A 55 -39.77 51.32 64.02
C GLU A 55 -41.21 51.42 63.46
N ARG A 56 -41.38 52.04 62.28
CA ARG A 56 -42.68 52.22 61.61
C ARG A 56 -43.02 51.12 60.61
N SER A 57 -42.14 50.13 60.45
CA SER A 57 -42.33 49.07 59.45
C SER A 57 -43.39 48.09 59.93
N THR A 58 -44.32 47.69 59.05
CA THR A 58 -45.47 46.86 59.42
C THR A 58 -45.14 45.37 59.59
N ASN A 59 -43.90 44.97 59.32
CA ASN A 59 -43.41 43.60 59.34
C ASN A 59 -42.48 43.28 60.52
N ILE A 60 -42.42 44.15 61.54
CA ILE A 60 -41.64 43.92 62.77
C ILE A 60 -42.43 43.09 63.78
N GLN A 61 -41.78 42.11 64.40
CA GLN A 61 -42.37 41.24 65.43
C GLN A 61 -41.28 40.74 66.38
N PHE A 62 -41.66 40.26 67.57
CA PHE A 62 -40.69 39.69 68.51
C PHE A 62 -40.18 38.32 68.03
N HIS A 63 -38.85 38.16 68.01
CA HIS A 63 -38.16 36.90 67.71
C HIS A 63 -37.23 36.50 68.89
N PRO A 64 -37.78 35.94 69.99
CA PRO A 64 -37.04 35.76 71.25
C PRO A 64 -35.81 34.84 71.16
N SER A 65 -35.77 33.94 70.18
CA SER A 65 -34.66 32.99 69.98
C SER A 65 -33.54 33.54 69.08
N SER A 66 -33.70 34.70 68.45
CA SER A 66 -32.75 35.22 67.44
C SER A 66 -31.54 35.95 68.03
N GLY A 67 -31.52 36.23 69.34
CA GLY A 67 -30.40 36.91 70.01
C GLY A 67 -29.22 36.01 70.40
N LYS A 68 -29.15 34.78 69.86
CA LYS A 68 -28.08 33.82 70.16
C LYS A 68 -27.10 33.76 68.99
N TYR A 69 -25.81 33.62 69.30
CA TYR A 69 -24.79 33.33 68.29
C TYR A 69 -24.90 31.86 67.87
N GLU A 70 -24.94 31.61 66.57
CA GLU A 70 -24.82 30.26 66.01
C GLU A 70 -23.33 29.86 66.01
N GLU A 71 -22.98 28.79 66.74
CA GLU A 71 -21.59 28.31 66.83
C GLU A 71 -21.03 27.82 65.49
N SER A 72 -21.91 27.50 64.53
CA SER A 72 -21.57 27.07 63.18
C SER A 72 -21.42 28.23 62.17
N ALA A 73 -21.64 29.48 62.59
CA ALA A 73 -21.59 30.63 61.69
C ALA A 73 -20.16 30.94 61.23
N SER A 74 -20.04 31.37 59.97
CA SER A 74 -18.77 31.87 59.41
C SER A 74 -18.38 33.23 59.99
N THR A 75 -17.08 33.53 60.04
CA THR A 75 -16.55 34.88 60.29
C THR A 75 -16.37 35.62 58.96
N PRO A 76 -16.23 36.95 58.95
CA PRO A 76 -15.93 37.70 57.73
C PRO A 76 -14.70 37.16 56.97
N GLU A 77 -13.67 36.72 57.69
CA GLU A 77 -12.46 36.16 57.10
C GLU A 77 -12.72 34.79 56.47
N THR A 78 -13.45 33.89 57.14
CA THR A 78 -13.75 32.56 56.59
C THR A 78 -14.75 32.63 55.44
N TRP A 79 -15.70 33.58 55.48
CA TRP A 79 -16.62 33.88 54.40
C TRP A 79 -15.89 34.43 53.15
N ALA A 80 -15.02 35.42 53.32
CA ALA A 80 -14.24 35.98 52.21
C ALA A 80 -13.29 34.94 51.61
N LYS A 81 -12.66 34.13 52.48
CA LYS A 81 -11.79 33.02 52.06
C LYS A 81 -12.56 31.96 51.28
N PHE A 82 -13.78 31.62 51.66
CA PHE A 82 -14.60 30.62 50.96
C PHE A 82 -14.81 31.02 49.48
N SER A 83 -15.27 32.26 49.24
CA SER A 83 -15.46 32.75 47.87
C SER A 83 -14.13 32.91 47.12
N HIS A 84 -13.07 33.35 47.80
CA HIS A 84 -11.73 33.42 47.20
C HIS A 84 -11.23 32.04 46.75
N ASP A 85 -11.35 31.02 47.60
CA ASP A 85 -10.92 29.65 47.30
C ASP A 85 -11.73 29.06 46.13
N ASN A 86 -13.04 29.34 46.06
CA ASN A 86 -13.89 28.91 44.94
C ASN A 86 -13.45 29.54 43.62
N ILE A 87 -13.25 30.87 43.60
CA ILE A 87 -12.78 31.61 42.42
C ILE A 87 -11.40 31.10 41.99
N TYR A 88 -10.48 30.92 42.94
CA TYR A 88 -9.13 30.45 42.66
C TYR A 88 -9.15 29.06 42.00
N ARG A 89 -9.96 28.13 42.50
CA ARG A 89 -10.10 26.79 41.90
C ARG A 89 -10.73 26.85 40.50
N ALA A 90 -11.77 27.66 40.32
CA ALA A 90 -12.40 27.84 39.02
C ALA A 90 -11.42 28.43 37.98
N GLU A 91 -10.60 29.41 38.37
CA GLU A 91 -9.58 29.98 37.48
C GLU A 91 -8.50 28.94 37.13
N ARG A 92 -8.10 28.07 38.08
CA ARG A 92 -7.17 26.97 37.78
C ARG A 92 -7.71 26.00 36.74
N GLU A 93 -8.98 25.58 36.87
CA GLU A 93 -9.60 24.67 35.89
C GLU A 93 -9.79 25.34 34.53
N LYS A 94 -10.14 26.62 34.51
CA LYS A 94 -10.19 27.42 33.28
C LYS A 94 -8.81 27.46 32.60
N MET A 95 -7.73 27.72 33.34
CA MET A 95 -6.38 27.72 32.78
C MET A 95 -5.94 26.34 32.28
N ALA A 96 -6.27 25.27 33.01
CA ALA A 96 -6.05 23.89 32.56
C ALA A 96 -6.81 23.61 31.25
N SER A 97 -8.06 24.06 31.14
CA SER A 97 -8.87 23.93 29.94
C SER A 97 -8.31 24.70 28.73
N LEU A 98 -7.77 25.90 28.94
CA LEU A 98 -7.12 26.68 27.88
C LEU A 98 -5.86 25.96 27.36
N SER A 99 -5.03 25.48 28.28
CA SER A 99 -3.82 24.71 27.95
C SER A 99 -4.17 23.42 27.20
N LEU A 100 -5.17 22.68 27.66
CA LEU A 100 -5.62 21.44 27.01
C LEU A 100 -6.16 21.70 25.61
N ARG A 101 -6.92 22.78 25.39
CA ARG A 101 -7.39 23.15 24.05
C ARG A 101 -6.23 23.43 23.09
N ALA A 102 -5.24 24.23 23.52
CA ALA A 102 -4.07 24.51 22.70
C ALA A 102 -3.29 23.21 22.36
N LEU A 103 -3.17 22.30 23.32
CA LEU A 103 -2.57 20.98 23.09
C LEU A 103 -3.39 20.15 22.08
N ILE A 104 -4.72 20.15 22.19
CA ILE A 104 -5.61 19.46 21.24
C ILE A 104 -5.43 20.02 19.83
N ASP A 105 -5.38 21.34 19.67
CA ASP A 105 -5.18 21.99 18.38
C ASP A 105 -3.84 21.56 17.74
N ASN A 106 -2.77 21.53 18.52
CA ASN A 106 -1.46 21.04 18.06
C ASN A 106 -1.50 19.55 17.68
N ILE A 107 -2.11 18.70 18.52
CA ILE A 107 -2.26 17.27 18.22
C ILE A 107 -3.01 17.07 16.91
N LEU A 108 -4.12 17.77 16.69
CA LEU A 108 -4.92 17.66 15.46
C LEU A 108 -4.15 18.13 14.23
N HIS A 109 -3.33 19.17 14.36
CA HIS A 109 -2.44 19.62 13.30
C HIS A 109 -1.38 18.56 12.97
N ASP A 110 -0.61 18.13 13.97
CA ASP A 110 0.51 17.19 13.82
C ASP A 110 0.04 15.86 13.22
N VAL A 111 -1.05 15.27 13.75
CA VAL A 111 -1.55 13.98 13.23
C VAL A 111 -2.07 14.09 11.80
N SER A 112 -2.59 15.27 11.40
CA SER A 112 -3.10 15.49 10.04
C SER A 112 -1.95 15.62 9.04
N GLU A 113 -0.89 16.32 9.42
CA GLU A 113 0.34 16.44 8.63
C GLU A 113 1.08 15.10 8.53
N ASP A 114 1.18 14.33 9.61
CA ASP A 114 1.78 13.00 9.62
C ASP A 114 1.04 12.05 8.67
N LEU A 115 -0.29 12.02 8.73
CA LEU A 115 -1.11 11.20 7.84
C LEU A 115 -0.92 11.60 6.38
N ARG A 116 -0.79 12.91 6.10
CA ARG A 116 -0.61 13.41 4.74
C ARG A 116 0.78 13.15 4.19
N THR A 117 1.81 13.33 5.01
CA THR A 117 3.20 12.99 4.69
C THR A 117 3.32 11.50 4.40
N GLN A 118 2.74 10.66 5.25
CA GLN A 118 2.72 9.21 5.02
C GLN A 118 1.92 8.83 3.76
N CYS A 119 0.81 9.51 3.48
CA CYS A 119 0.03 9.27 2.28
C CYS A 119 0.84 9.58 1.01
N ALA A 120 1.55 10.72 1.00
CA ALA A 120 2.40 11.16 -0.09
C ALA A 120 3.56 10.18 -0.32
N ALA A 121 4.27 9.78 0.74
CA ALA A 121 5.36 8.81 0.65
C ALA A 121 4.91 7.47 0.06
N VAL A 122 3.72 6.98 0.42
CA VAL A 122 3.16 5.73 -0.14
C VAL A 122 2.72 5.94 -1.60
N ASN A 123 2.16 7.09 -1.96
CA ASN A 123 1.81 7.40 -3.36
C ASN A 123 3.06 7.43 -4.24
N GLU A 124 4.14 8.04 -3.77
CA GLU A 124 5.43 8.06 -4.46
C GLU A 124 6.01 6.65 -4.62
N ALA A 125 5.98 5.84 -3.56
CA ALA A 125 6.40 4.44 -3.64
C ALA A 125 5.59 3.62 -4.66
N PHE A 126 4.26 3.84 -4.74
CA PHE A 126 3.42 3.23 -5.76
C PHE A 126 3.80 3.68 -7.17
N ALA A 127 4.02 4.99 -7.36
CA ALA A 127 4.39 5.56 -8.66
C ALA A 127 5.73 4.96 -9.15
N LYS A 128 6.74 4.97 -8.28
CA LYS A 128 8.06 4.37 -8.56
C LYS A 128 7.96 2.89 -8.90
N ARG A 129 7.22 2.11 -8.11
CA ARG A 129 7.00 0.68 -8.40
C ARG A 129 6.30 0.46 -9.75
N CYS A 130 5.32 1.29 -10.11
CA CYS A 130 4.66 1.18 -11.42
C CYS A 130 5.63 1.48 -12.57
N GLU A 131 6.51 2.46 -12.41
CA GLU A 131 7.56 2.79 -13.38
C GLU A 131 8.56 1.63 -13.53
N GLU A 132 9.04 1.05 -12.43
CA GLU A 132 9.92 -0.12 -12.43
C GLU A 132 9.27 -1.34 -13.09
N LEU A 133 7.98 -1.58 -12.83
CA LEU A 133 7.21 -2.66 -13.45
C LEU A 133 7.00 -2.43 -14.94
N ASP A 134 6.70 -1.20 -15.36
CA ASP A 134 6.58 -0.86 -16.77
C ASP A 134 7.91 -1.06 -17.49
N ASP A 135 9.03 -0.54 -16.97
CA ASP A 135 10.35 -0.74 -17.58
C ASP A 135 10.71 -2.22 -17.69
N THR A 136 10.47 -3.00 -16.64
CA THR A 136 10.67 -4.45 -16.65
C THR A 136 9.79 -5.12 -17.70
N LYS A 137 8.52 -4.74 -17.81
CA LYS A 137 7.60 -5.25 -18.82
C LYS A 137 8.09 -4.93 -20.24
N HIS A 138 8.50 -3.70 -20.51
CA HIS A 138 9.02 -3.31 -21.83
C HIS A 138 10.28 -4.12 -22.21
N LYS A 139 11.18 -4.37 -21.25
CA LYS A 139 12.36 -5.23 -21.45
C LYS A 139 11.97 -6.67 -21.78
N LEU A 140 10.97 -7.22 -21.08
CA LEU A 140 10.46 -8.57 -21.35
C LEU A 140 9.79 -8.65 -22.73
N GLU A 141 8.97 -7.67 -23.11
CA GLU A 141 8.33 -7.60 -24.44
C GLU A 141 9.37 -7.47 -25.56
N HIS A 142 10.42 -6.68 -25.34
CA HIS A 142 11.54 -6.58 -26.28
C HIS A 142 12.27 -7.92 -26.42
N HIS A 143 12.55 -8.60 -25.31
CA HIS A 143 13.18 -9.92 -25.33
C HIS A 143 12.30 -10.95 -26.04
N LEU A 144 10.99 -10.95 -25.78
CA LEU A 144 10.03 -11.81 -26.46
C LEU A 144 10.07 -11.60 -27.97
N LYS A 145 10.13 -10.35 -28.45
CA LYS A 145 10.27 -10.05 -29.88
C LYS A 145 11.54 -10.64 -30.48
N THR A 146 12.66 -10.60 -29.74
CA THR A 146 13.93 -11.21 -30.16
C THR A 146 13.82 -12.73 -30.22
N ILE A 147 13.22 -13.37 -29.21
CA ILE A 147 13.00 -14.82 -29.19
C ILE A 147 12.10 -15.25 -30.35
N LEU A 148 11.01 -14.52 -30.62
CA LEU A 148 10.12 -14.82 -31.76
C LEU A 148 10.86 -14.75 -33.10
N LYS A 149 11.78 -13.79 -33.27
CA LYS A 149 12.63 -13.74 -34.46
C LYS A 149 13.56 -14.96 -34.55
N GLN A 150 14.22 -15.31 -33.45
CA GLN A 150 15.11 -16.49 -33.39
C GLN A 150 14.37 -17.79 -33.69
N ILE A 151 13.13 -17.93 -33.20
CA ILE A 151 12.25 -19.06 -33.53
C ILE A 151 12.04 -19.14 -35.04
N GLY A 152 11.64 -18.04 -35.69
CA GLY A 152 11.42 -18.03 -37.14
C GLY A 152 12.68 -18.33 -37.95
N ASP A 153 13.83 -17.76 -37.54
CA ASP A 153 15.13 -18.05 -38.16
C ASP A 153 15.50 -19.55 -38.02
N GLN A 154 15.20 -20.14 -36.86
CA GLN A 154 15.47 -21.55 -36.56
C GLN A 154 14.55 -22.51 -37.32
N GLU A 155 13.26 -22.18 -37.44
CA GLU A 155 12.30 -22.92 -38.26
C GLU A 155 12.72 -22.94 -39.73
N ALA A 156 13.17 -21.79 -40.26
CA ALA A 156 13.68 -21.69 -41.62
C ALA A 156 14.96 -22.54 -41.81
N SER A 157 15.87 -22.54 -40.83
CA SER A 157 17.08 -23.39 -40.84
C SER A 157 16.73 -24.88 -40.85
N ILE A 158 15.78 -25.32 -40.01
CA ILE A 158 15.30 -26.71 -39.99
C ILE A 158 14.68 -27.10 -41.34
N ALA A 159 13.89 -26.21 -41.96
CA ALA A 159 13.31 -26.45 -43.28
C ALA A 159 14.40 -26.61 -44.35
N ALA A 160 15.45 -25.78 -44.33
CA ALA A 160 16.58 -25.87 -45.24
C ALA A 160 17.38 -27.18 -45.03
N LEU A 161 17.60 -27.61 -43.79
CA LEU A 161 18.27 -28.88 -43.47
C LEU A 161 17.46 -30.08 -43.97
N LYS A 162 16.13 -30.08 -43.77
CA LYS A 162 15.24 -31.12 -44.31
C LYS A 162 15.30 -31.20 -45.83
N GLN A 163 15.35 -30.05 -46.52
CA GLN A 163 15.50 -30.01 -47.97
C GLN A 163 16.88 -30.53 -48.40
N ALA A 164 17.96 -30.13 -47.75
CA ALA A 164 19.32 -30.60 -48.06
C ALA A 164 19.50 -32.11 -47.87
N ILE A 165 18.87 -32.70 -46.84
CA ILE A 165 18.83 -34.15 -46.65
C ILE A 165 18.14 -34.82 -47.83
N LYS A 166 16.94 -34.34 -48.19
CA LYS A 166 16.16 -34.88 -49.32
C LYS A 166 16.91 -34.78 -50.66
N ASP A 167 17.61 -33.67 -50.89
CA ASP A 167 18.40 -33.45 -52.09
C ASP A 167 19.59 -34.43 -52.20
N LYS A 168 20.12 -34.91 -51.07
CA LYS A 168 21.18 -35.95 -51.03
C LYS A 168 20.65 -37.38 -51.06
N GLU A 169 19.43 -37.62 -50.58
CA GLU A 169 18.79 -38.95 -50.65
C GLU A 169 18.56 -39.40 -52.10
N ALA A 170 18.27 -38.47 -53.02
CA ALA A 170 18.08 -38.77 -54.43
C ALA A 170 19.35 -39.36 -55.11
N PRO A 171 20.52 -38.69 -55.12
CA PRO A 171 21.75 -39.27 -55.68
C PRO A 171 22.21 -40.52 -54.91
N MET A 172 22.01 -40.57 -53.59
CA MET A 172 22.29 -41.76 -52.77
C MET A 172 21.52 -42.99 -53.27
N LYS A 173 20.22 -42.81 -53.54
CA LYS A 173 19.37 -43.87 -54.11
C LYS A 173 19.89 -44.32 -55.48
N VAL A 174 20.30 -43.38 -56.34
CA VAL A 174 20.87 -43.71 -57.65
C VAL A 174 22.16 -44.53 -57.52
N ALA A 175 23.09 -44.11 -56.66
CA ALA A 175 24.35 -44.82 -56.45
C ALA A 175 24.12 -46.24 -55.87
N GLN A 176 23.22 -46.38 -54.89
CA GLN A 176 22.83 -47.67 -54.33
C GLN A 176 22.14 -48.58 -55.35
N THR A 177 21.21 -48.06 -56.17
CA THR A 177 20.58 -48.85 -57.24
C THR A 177 21.60 -49.33 -58.27
N ARG A 178 22.54 -48.46 -58.69
CA ARG A 178 23.63 -48.86 -59.60
C ARG A 178 24.50 -49.97 -59.00
N LEU A 179 24.83 -49.90 -57.71
CA LEU A 179 25.57 -50.97 -57.02
C LEU A 179 24.77 -52.28 -56.95
N TYR A 180 23.48 -52.18 -56.65
CA TYR A 180 22.57 -53.33 -56.63
C TYR A 180 22.49 -54.02 -57.99
N ASP A 181 22.27 -53.27 -59.07
CA ASP A 181 22.20 -53.84 -60.42
C ASP A 181 23.53 -54.48 -60.84
N ARG A 182 24.67 -53.88 -60.45
CA ARG A 182 26.00 -54.42 -60.71
C ARG A 182 26.32 -55.70 -59.91
N SER A 183 25.57 -55.98 -58.84
CA SER A 183 25.72 -57.22 -58.05
C SER A 183 25.25 -58.48 -58.79
N PHE A 184 24.46 -58.32 -59.85
CA PHE A 184 23.96 -59.43 -60.68
C PHE A 184 24.87 -59.82 -61.85
N ARG A 185 26.05 -59.20 -61.99
CA ARG A 185 26.99 -59.54 -63.06
C ARG A 185 27.43 -61.01 -62.92
N PRO A 186 27.36 -61.84 -63.98
CA PRO A 186 27.63 -63.27 -63.88
C PRO A 186 29.13 -63.61 -63.89
N ASN A 187 29.53 -64.61 -63.10
CA ASN A 187 30.86 -65.22 -63.14
C ASN A 187 32.02 -64.20 -63.05
N VAL A 188 32.95 -64.23 -64.00
CA VAL A 188 34.12 -63.35 -64.06
C VAL A 188 33.77 -61.87 -64.29
N GLU A 189 32.57 -61.58 -64.81
CA GLU A 189 32.08 -60.21 -65.03
C GLU A 189 31.71 -59.50 -63.72
N LEU A 190 31.62 -60.22 -62.57
CA LEU A 190 31.51 -59.62 -61.23
C LEU A 190 32.85 -59.00 -60.79
N CYS A 191 33.36 -58.11 -61.63
CA CYS A 191 34.63 -57.44 -61.47
C CYS A 191 34.48 -56.21 -60.57
N ARG A 192 35.44 -56.03 -59.66
CA ARG A 192 35.62 -54.80 -58.87
C ARG A 192 36.42 -53.79 -59.68
N ASP A 193 35.79 -53.29 -60.75
CA ASP A 193 36.38 -52.26 -61.61
C ASP A 193 36.39 -50.88 -60.92
N GLU A 194 37.05 -49.89 -61.54
CA GLU A 194 37.15 -48.53 -61.01
C GLU A 194 35.76 -47.91 -60.74
N ALA A 195 34.77 -48.17 -61.60
CA ALA A 195 33.42 -47.64 -61.40
C ALA A 195 32.73 -48.27 -60.18
N GLN A 196 33.00 -49.55 -59.88
CA GLN A 196 32.53 -50.20 -58.65
C GLN A 196 33.10 -49.48 -57.42
N PHE A 197 34.40 -49.23 -57.38
CA PHE A 197 35.04 -48.55 -56.24
C PHE A 197 34.54 -47.12 -56.06
N ARG A 198 34.37 -46.37 -57.16
CA ARG A 198 33.85 -44.99 -57.12
C ARG A 198 32.42 -44.93 -56.59
N LEU A 199 31.54 -45.85 -57.01
CA LEU A 199 30.16 -45.90 -56.53
C LEU A 199 30.08 -46.26 -55.02
N ILE A 200 30.92 -47.19 -54.55
CA ILE A 200 30.99 -47.52 -53.11
C ILE A 200 31.41 -46.27 -52.34
N LYS A 201 32.48 -45.60 -52.79
CA LYS A 201 32.97 -44.38 -52.15
C LYS A 201 31.92 -43.25 -52.16
N GLU A 202 31.21 -43.07 -53.27
CA GLU A 202 30.12 -42.09 -53.36
C GLU A 202 29.01 -42.37 -52.34
N VAL A 203 28.64 -43.65 -52.16
CA VAL A 203 27.66 -44.05 -51.13
C VAL A 203 28.17 -43.77 -49.72
N GLU A 204 29.45 -44.08 -49.42
CA GLU A 204 30.07 -43.76 -48.13
C GLU A 204 30.05 -42.25 -47.85
N GLU A 205 30.54 -41.43 -48.78
CA GLU A 205 30.57 -39.96 -48.66
C GLU A 205 29.17 -39.35 -48.51
N LEU A 206 28.17 -39.86 -49.25
CA LEU A 206 26.77 -39.43 -49.11
C LEU A 206 26.15 -39.87 -47.79
N THR A 207 26.50 -41.05 -47.28
CA THR A 207 26.03 -41.55 -45.97
C THR A 207 26.51 -40.61 -44.86
N GLU A 208 27.82 -40.36 -44.79
CA GLU A 208 28.42 -39.47 -43.79
C GLU A 208 27.82 -38.07 -43.85
N SER A 209 27.62 -37.55 -45.07
CA SER A 209 27.02 -36.23 -45.27
C SER A 209 25.55 -36.17 -44.82
N ILE A 210 24.74 -37.19 -45.10
CA ILE A 210 23.35 -37.27 -44.65
C ILE A 210 23.27 -37.41 -43.12
N GLU A 211 24.13 -38.24 -42.52
CA GLU A 211 24.19 -38.42 -41.07
C GLU A 211 24.56 -37.12 -40.36
N SER A 212 25.55 -36.38 -40.86
CA SER A 212 25.92 -35.07 -40.34
C SER A 212 24.77 -34.06 -40.44
N LEU A 213 24.06 -34.01 -41.56
CA LEU A 213 22.89 -33.12 -41.71
C LEU A 213 21.75 -33.50 -40.76
N LYS A 214 21.49 -34.80 -40.56
CA LYS A 214 20.49 -35.28 -39.61
C LYS A 214 20.83 -34.92 -38.17
N GLN A 215 22.12 -35.01 -37.79
CA GLN A 215 22.59 -34.58 -36.48
C GLN A 215 22.36 -33.07 -36.28
N ASN A 216 22.75 -32.25 -37.26
CA ASN A 216 22.52 -30.80 -37.21
C ASN A 216 21.02 -30.45 -37.16
N GLN A 217 20.17 -31.22 -37.85
CA GLN A 217 18.72 -31.06 -37.78
C GLN A 217 18.20 -31.35 -36.37
N LEU A 218 18.64 -32.43 -35.74
CA LEU A 218 18.22 -32.79 -34.38
C LEU A 218 18.63 -31.71 -33.36
N GLU A 219 19.86 -31.22 -33.45
CA GLU A 219 20.35 -30.11 -32.61
C GLU A 219 19.53 -28.84 -32.84
N SER A 220 19.18 -28.56 -34.10
CA SER A 220 18.36 -27.41 -34.45
C SER A 220 16.94 -27.52 -33.91
N GLU A 221 16.33 -28.70 -33.99
CA GLU A 221 15.00 -28.98 -33.42
C GLU A 221 15.01 -28.90 -31.89
N GLN A 222 16.08 -29.35 -31.22
CA GLN A 222 16.22 -29.19 -29.78
C GLN A 222 16.38 -27.71 -29.37
N SER A 223 17.16 -26.95 -30.13
CA SER A 223 17.31 -25.50 -29.90
C SER A 223 15.96 -24.77 -30.06
N LEU A 224 15.16 -25.14 -31.07
CA LEU A 224 13.82 -24.59 -31.27
C LEU A 224 12.91 -24.84 -30.06
N ARG A 225 12.89 -26.07 -29.52
CA ARG A 225 12.10 -26.39 -28.31
C ARG A 225 12.48 -25.52 -27.12
N ASN A 226 13.78 -25.32 -26.89
CA ASN A 226 14.26 -24.47 -25.80
C ASN A 226 13.82 -22.99 -25.99
N LEU A 227 13.79 -22.50 -27.23
CA LEU A 227 13.30 -21.16 -27.55
C LEU A 227 11.78 -21.06 -27.31
N GLU A 228 11.00 -22.09 -27.66
CA GLU A 228 9.57 -22.13 -27.38
C GLU A 228 9.25 -22.12 -25.88
N ASP A 229 9.99 -22.89 -25.07
CA ASP A 229 9.88 -22.87 -23.61
C ASP A 229 10.20 -21.47 -23.06
N THR A 230 11.24 -20.83 -23.59
CA THR A 230 11.62 -19.45 -23.23
C THR A 230 10.51 -18.46 -23.59
N ARG A 231 9.91 -18.58 -24.78
CA ARG A 231 8.77 -17.76 -25.21
C ARG A 231 7.61 -17.87 -24.23
N MET A 232 7.19 -19.09 -23.88
CA MET A 232 6.07 -19.32 -22.95
C MET A 232 6.33 -18.68 -21.57
N ASN A 233 7.56 -18.80 -21.07
CA ASN A 233 7.96 -18.19 -19.80
C ASN A 233 7.91 -16.65 -19.87
N LEU A 234 8.40 -16.05 -20.96
CA LEU A 234 8.34 -14.60 -21.15
C LEU A 234 6.90 -14.08 -21.22
N GLU A 235 6.03 -14.75 -21.98
CA GLU A 235 4.61 -14.39 -22.10
C GLU A 235 3.91 -14.42 -20.72
N LYS A 236 4.19 -15.46 -19.93
CA LYS A 236 3.68 -15.58 -18.56
C LYS A 236 4.16 -14.43 -17.68
N GLU A 237 5.46 -14.10 -17.70
CA GLU A 237 6.00 -12.99 -16.90
C GLU A 237 5.39 -11.64 -17.31
N ILE A 238 5.23 -11.39 -18.62
CA ILE A 238 4.58 -10.18 -19.14
C ILE A 238 3.14 -10.07 -18.66
N ALA A 239 2.39 -11.18 -18.66
CA ALA A 239 1.02 -11.22 -18.15
C ALA A 239 0.98 -10.91 -16.64
N VAL A 240 1.92 -11.45 -15.86
CA VAL A 240 2.06 -11.13 -14.44
C VAL A 240 2.35 -9.65 -14.23
N LYS A 241 3.34 -9.06 -14.92
CA LYS A 241 3.65 -7.63 -14.77
C LYS A 241 2.46 -6.76 -15.15
N THR A 242 1.77 -7.10 -16.25
CA THR A 242 0.57 -6.37 -16.70
C THR A 242 -0.53 -6.40 -15.64
N ASN A 243 -0.78 -7.56 -15.02
CA ASN A 243 -1.76 -7.67 -13.95
C ASN A 243 -1.34 -6.89 -12.69
N SER A 244 -0.06 -6.94 -12.31
CA SER A 244 0.47 -6.17 -11.18
C SER A 244 0.30 -4.66 -11.38
N ILE A 245 0.64 -4.15 -12.57
CA ILE A 245 0.46 -2.73 -12.95
C ILE A 245 -1.03 -2.35 -12.88
N PHE A 246 -1.91 -3.22 -13.37
CA PHE A 246 -3.36 -2.98 -13.31
C PHE A 246 -3.86 -2.87 -11.87
N ILE A 247 -3.46 -3.80 -10.99
CA ILE A 247 -3.84 -3.76 -9.57
C ILE A 247 -3.34 -2.46 -8.92
N ASP A 248 -2.06 -2.14 -9.09
CA ASP A 248 -1.47 -0.97 -8.44
C ASP A 248 -2.13 0.34 -8.92
N ARG A 249 -2.28 0.54 -10.25
CA ARG A 249 -2.86 1.76 -10.82
C ARG A 249 -4.38 1.85 -10.63
N GLN A 250 -5.11 0.81 -11.03
CA GLN A 250 -6.57 0.87 -11.16
C GLN A 250 -7.31 0.49 -9.88
N LYS A 251 -6.68 -0.25 -8.97
CA LYS A 251 -7.30 -0.63 -7.69
C LYS A 251 -6.72 0.17 -6.55
N CYS A 252 -5.41 0.10 -6.33
CA CYS A 252 -4.79 0.72 -5.16
C CYS A 252 -4.73 2.25 -5.28
N MET A 253 -4.03 2.78 -6.29
CA MET A 253 -3.86 4.23 -6.46
C MET A 253 -5.19 4.95 -6.69
N ALA A 254 -6.11 4.34 -7.43
CA ALA A 254 -7.46 4.87 -7.63
C ALA A 254 -8.20 5.12 -6.29
N LEU A 255 -8.12 4.21 -5.32
CA LEU A 255 -8.70 4.41 -4.00
C LEU A 255 -7.99 5.53 -3.22
N ARG A 256 -6.67 5.65 -3.38
CA ARG A 256 -5.87 6.68 -2.70
C ARG A 256 -6.17 8.10 -3.16
N THR A 257 -6.75 8.30 -4.36
CA THR A 257 -7.25 9.62 -4.78
C THR A 257 -8.32 10.20 -3.86
N ARG A 258 -9.02 9.35 -3.08
CA ARG A 258 -10.06 9.75 -2.13
C ARG A 258 -9.50 10.12 -0.75
N TYR A 259 -8.18 10.17 -0.58
CA TYR A 259 -7.58 10.45 0.71
C TYR A 259 -7.96 11.86 1.21
N PRO A 260 -8.45 12.03 2.45
CA PRO A 260 -8.97 13.31 2.94
C PRO A 260 -7.91 14.42 3.02
N ALA A 261 -8.27 15.67 2.71
CA ALA A 261 -7.40 16.84 2.87
C ALA A 261 -7.02 17.08 4.35
N VAL A 262 -5.91 17.79 4.59
CA VAL A 262 -5.42 18.12 5.95
C VAL A 262 -6.55 18.71 6.81
N LEU A 263 -7.29 19.70 6.28
CA LEU A 263 -8.39 20.33 6.99
C LEU A 263 -9.46 19.33 7.45
N LYS A 264 -9.81 18.39 6.57
CA LYS A 264 -10.80 17.34 6.88
C LYS A 264 -10.27 16.31 7.87
N LEU A 265 -8.96 16.04 7.88
CA LEU A 265 -8.30 15.18 8.87
C LEU A 265 -8.24 15.84 10.25
N ALA A 266 -8.04 17.16 10.28
CA ALA A 266 -8.04 17.95 11.50
C ALA A 266 -9.45 18.20 12.06
N GLY A 267 -10.51 17.71 11.38
CA GLY A 267 -11.89 17.79 11.84
C GLY A 267 -12.66 19.04 11.39
N TYR A 268 -12.08 19.87 10.52
CA TYR A 268 -12.76 21.01 9.92
C TYR A 268 -13.60 20.56 8.71
N GLN A 269 -14.82 21.06 8.61
CA GLN A 269 -15.71 20.87 7.44
C GLN A 269 -15.62 22.04 6.49
#